data_AF-A0A9X1QT50-F1
#
_entry.id   AF-A0A9X1QT50-F1
#
_cell.length_a   1.000
_cell.length_b   1.000
_cell.length_c   1.000
_cell.angle_alpha   90.00
_cell.angle_beta   90.00
_cell.angle_gamma   90.00
#
_symmetry.space_group_name_H-M   'P 1'
#
loop_
_entity.id
_entity.type
_entity.pdbx_description
1 polymer ?
#
loop_
_entity_poly.entity_id
_entity_poly.type
_entity_poly.pdbx_seq_one_letter_code
_entity_poly.pdbx_strand_id
1 'polypeptide(L)' 'MNNEVLGTAVGVLFIILGLALLIRYKKLSSHKYFRWLIVIISIILIGFGIFMGWESIQQVWIGEV' A
#
# COMPACT_ATOMS: atom_id res chain seq x y z
N MET A 1 4.94 9.60 20.80
CA MET A 1 5.11 9.73 19.34
C MET A 1 3.76 9.40 18.75
N ASN A 2 3.13 10.32 18.01
CA ASN A 2 1.70 10.22 17.68
C ASN A 2 1.43 9.01 16.77
N ASN A 3 0.62 8.05 17.22
CA ASN A 3 0.39 6.78 16.53
C ASN A 3 -0.28 6.96 15.14
N GLU A 4 -1.03 8.05 14.97
CA GLU A 4 -1.67 8.45 13.71
C GLU A 4 -0.66 8.73 12.59
N VAL A 5 0.46 9.35 12.95
CA VAL A 5 1.53 9.72 12.00
C VAL A 5 2.26 8.46 11.52
N LEU A 6 2.40 7.46 12.39
CA LEU A 6 3.00 6.17 12.03
C LEU A 6 2.10 5.39 11.06
N GLY A 7 0.80 5.33 11.30
CA GLY A 7 -0.15 4.65 10.40
C GLY A 7 -0.15 5.25 8.99
N THR A 8 -0.18 6.58 8.91
CA THR A 8 -0.15 7.31 7.64
C THR A 8 1.18 7.12 6.90
N ALA A 9 2.32 7.20 7.61
CA ALA A 9 3.64 6.99 7.01
C ALA A 9 3.81 5.56 6.46
N VAL A 10 3.32 4.55 7.19
CA VAL A 10 3.37 3.15 6.74
C VAL A 10 2.47 2.95 5.51
N GLY A 11 1.26 3.52 5.49
CA GLY A 11 0.37 3.47 4.33
C GLY A 11 1.01 4.04 3.05
N VAL A 12 1.67 5.20 3.16
CA VAL A 12 2.39 5.82 2.03
C VAL A 12 3.54 4.94 1.54
N LEU A 13 4.32 4.34 2.44
CA LEU A 13 5.39 3.41 2.06
C LEU A 13 4.85 2.21 1.28
N PHE A 14 3.72 1.65 1.70
CA PHE A 14 3.07 0.52 1.03
C PHE A 14 2.54 0.88 -0.37
N ILE A 15 1.98 2.08 -0.55
CA ILE A 15 1.55 2.57 -1.87
C ILE A 15 2.75 2.72 -2.81
N ILE A 16 3.84 3.33 -2.35
CA ILE A 16 5.06 3.52 -3.13
C ILE A 16 5.67 2.16 -3.52
N LEU A 17 5.74 1.22 -2.58
CA LEU A 17 6.21 -0.14 -2.84
C LEU A 17 5.33 -0.88 -3.87
N GLY A 18 4.00 -0.81 -3.70
CA GLY A 18 3.04 -1.43 -4.62
C GLY A 18 3.18 -0.89 -6.04
N LEU A 19 3.34 0.43 -6.18
CA LEU A 19 3.54 1.10 -7.47
C LEU A 19 4.91 0.78 -8.09
N ALA A 20 5.97 0.73 -7.28
CA ALA A 20 7.31 0.36 -7.74
C ALA A 20 7.37 -1.09 -8.25
N LEU A 21 6.69 -2.02 -7.58
CA LEU A 21 6.48 -3.39 -8.05
C LEU A 21 5.71 -3.41 -9.38
N LEU A 22 4.67 -2.58 -9.49
CA LEU A 22 3.87 -2.46 -10.73
C LEU A 22 4.68 -1.89 -11.90
N ILE A 23 5.65 -1.01 -11.66
CA ILE A 23 6.53 -0.46 -12.71
C ILE A 23 7.57 -1.50 -13.12
N ARG A 24 8.17 -2.21 -12.16
CA ARG A 24 9.23 -3.21 -12.43
C ARG A 24 8.74 -4.62 -12.71
N TYR A 25 7.43 -4.88 -12.72
CA TYR A 25 6.85 -6.21 -12.95
C TYR A 25 7.36 -6.89 -14.25
N LYS A 26 7.68 -6.10 -15.29
CA LYS A 26 8.23 -6.65 -16.53
C LYS A 26 9.67 -7.16 -16.41
N LYS A 27 10.45 -6.55 -15.51
CA LYS A 27 11.88 -6.81 -15.32
C LYS A 27 12.15 -7.86 -14.24
N LEU A 28 11.22 -8.03 -13.28
CA LEU A 28 11.38 -8.99 -12.16
C LEU A 28 11.12 -10.45 -12.54
N SER A 29 10.31 -10.72 -13.57
CA SER A 29 10.02 -12.10 -13.95
C SER A 29 9.74 -12.26 -15.44
N SER A 30 10.38 -13.29 -16.02
CA SER A 30 10.17 -13.73 -17.41
C SER A 30 8.91 -14.60 -17.55
N HIS A 31 8.47 -15.24 -16.46
CA HIS A 31 7.33 -16.17 -16.49
C HIS A 31 6.00 -15.42 -16.33
N LYS A 32 5.04 -15.68 -17.25
CA LYS A 32 3.69 -15.08 -17.26
C LYS A 32 2.96 -15.23 -15.93
N TYR A 33 3.10 -16.38 -15.25
CA TYR A 33 2.44 -16.64 -13.96
C TYR A 33 2.92 -15.71 -12.85
N PHE A 34 4.24 -15.58 -12.68
CA PHE A 34 4.83 -14.69 -11.69
C PHE A 34 4.52 -13.22 -11.96
N ARG A 35 4.42 -12.84 -13.24
CA ARG A 35 4.06 -11.48 -13.63
C ARG A 35 2.63 -11.12 -13.19
N TRP A 36 1.67 -12.04 -13.32
CA TRP A 36 0.31 -11.88 -12.79
C TRP A 36 0.27 -11.85 -11.26
N LEU A 37 1.06 -12.72 -10.62
CA LEU A 37 1.14 -12.78 -9.16
C LEU A 37 1.68 -11.47 -8.56
N ILE A 38 2.67 -10.85 -9.21
CA ILE A 38 3.19 -9.51 -8.83
C ILE A 38 2.11 -8.45 -8.97
N VAL A 39 1.34 -8.45 -10.06
CA VAL A 39 0.27 -7.47 -10.27
C VAL A 39 -0.82 -7.60 -9.21
N ILE A 40 -1.24 -8.84 -8.88
CA ILE A 40 -2.22 -9.11 -7.83
C ILE A 40 -1.71 -8.59 -6.48
N ILE A 41 -0.46 -8.89 -6.14
CA ILE A 41 0.16 -8.44 -4.89
C ILE A 41 0.27 -6.91 -4.84
N SER A 42 0.65 -6.25 -5.94
CA SER A 42 0.68 -4.79 -6.04
C SER A 42 -0.69 -4.16 -5.79
N ILE A 43 -1.77 -4.74 -6.33
CA ILE A 43 -3.14 -4.25 -6.11
C ILE A 43 -3.52 -4.40 -4.63
N ILE A 44 -3.19 -5.54 -3.99
CA ILE A 44 -3.43 -5.76 -2.57
C ILE A 44 -2.65 -4.75 -1.71
N LEU A 45 -1.37 -4.51 -2.02
CA LEU A 45 -0.54 -3.53 -1.31
C LEU A 45 -1.08 -2.10 -1.43
N ILE A 46 -1.53 -1.71 -2.62
CA ILE A 46 -2.14 -0.38 -2.84
C ILE A 46 -3.46 -0.27 -2.06
N GLY A 47 -4.32 -1.30 -2.13
CA GLY A 47 -5.56 -1.35 -1.36
C GLY A 47 -5.33 -1.27 0.15
N PHE A 48 -4.31 -1.97 0.64
CA PHE A 48 -3.90 -1.93 2.05
C PHE A 48 -3.41 -0.53 2.47
N GLY A 49 -2.63 0.14 1.62
CA GLY A 49 -2.19 1.51 1.86
C GLY A 49 -3.36 2.51 1.89
N ILE A 50 -4.35 2.36 1.01
CA ILE A 50 -5.57 3.18 1.01
C ILE A 50 -6.39 2.91 2.28
N PHE A 51 -6.55 1.65 2.68
CA PHE A 51 -7.29 1.27 3.89
C PHE A 51 -6.67 1.88 5.15
N MET A 52 -5.34 1.80 5.30
CA MET A 52 -4.65 2.42 6.44
C MET A 52 -4.75 3.95 6.42
N GLY A 53 -4.69 4.58 5.24
CA GLY A 53 -4.94 6.01 5.10
C GLY A 53 -6.38 6.41 5.45
N TRP A 54 -7.35 5.57 5.10
CA TRP A 54 -8.76 5.79 5.42
C TRP A 54 -9.03 5.62 6.92
N GLU A 55 -8.45 4.60 7.57
CA GLU A 55 -8.48 4.42 9.02
C GLU A 55 -7.90 5.64 9.76
N SER A 56 -6.78 6.20 9.30
CA SER A 56 -6.20 7.39 9.95
C SER A 56 -7.09 8.63 9.79
N ILE A 57 -7.72 8.80 8.62
CA ILE A 57 -8.69 9.87 8.39
C ILE A 57 -9.95 9.67 9.24
N GLN A 58 -10.44 8.43 9.37
CA GLN A 58 -11.58 8.07 10.22
C GLN A 58 -11.31 8.34 11.70
N GLN A 59 -10.14 7.97 12.22
CA GLN A 59 -9.74 8.27 13.61
C GLN A 59 -9.71 9.79 13.86
N VAL A 60 -9.15 10.56 12.93
CA VAL A 60 -9.15 12.04 13.00
C VAL A 60 -10.57 12.62 12.92
N TRP A 61 -11.49 11.99 12.17
CA TRP A 61 -12.85 12.49 11.95
C TRP A 61 -13.84 12.10 13.07
N ILE A 62 -13.67 10.93 13.70
CA ILE A 62 -14.52 10.44 14.81
C ILE A 62 -14.16 11.13 16.13
N GLY A 63 -13.00 11.79 16.22
CA GLY A 63 -12.62 12.57 17.40
C GLY A 63 -12.23 11.73 18.60
N GLU A 64 -11.83 10.46 18.40
CA GLU A 64 -11.17 9.66 19.43
C GLU A 64 -9.69 10.09 19.52
N VAL A 65 -9.43 11.14 20.31
CA VAL A 65 -8.11 11.46 20.89
C VAL A 65 -8.09 11.16 22.37
#